data_AF-A0A821ZTS2-F1
#
_entry.id   AF-A0A821ZTS2-F1
#
_cell.length_a   1.000
_cell.length_b   1.000
_cell.length_c   1.000
_cell.angle_alpha   90.00
_cell.angle_beta   90.00
_cell.angle_gamma   90.00
#
_symmetry.space_group_name_H-M   'P 1'
#
loop_
_entity.id
_entity.type
_entity.pdbx_description
1 polymer ?
#
loop_
_entity_poly.entity_id
_entity_poly.type
_entity_poly.pdbx_seq_one_letter_code
_entity_poly.pdbx_strand_id
1 'polypeptide(L)'
;EQKALLEDLFNDIVQNYHFQIEKTHIQVIPGKLEGIYSWIAINYVLGRFQSNTTDSISVTSGQTISISKKRPSTVGILDMGGASAQIAFEVSPDIPVEGEEIAEFSLGYDENQEIFKYRIYVTTFLGYGANKAFEKYIDRIISIALKSSPSNSTHILIDDADCLPHGYTANYTRYNKTITIKGEGDFHSCAKHLVTLLNLNTT
;
A
#
# COMPACT_ATOMS: atom_id res chain seq x y z
N GLU A 1 -12.50 9.78 -20.70
CA GLU A 1 -11.81 10.89 -20.00
C GLU A 1 -10.34 10.57 -19.73
N GLN A 2 -10.01 9.57 -18.88
CA GLN A 2 -8.62 9.22 -18.55
C GLN A 2 -7.71 9.03 -19.78
N LYS A 3 -8.14 8.22 -20.75
CA LYS A 3 -7.35 7.97 -21.98
C LYS A 3 -7.00 9.26 -22.74
N ALA A 4 -7.95 10.17 -22.87
CA ALA A 4 -7.74 11.43 -23.59
C ALA A 4 -6.71 12.32 -22.88
N LEU A 5 -6.73 12.34 -21.53
CA LEU A 5 -5.73 13.07 -20.73
C LEU A 5 -4.32 12.49 -20.91
N LEU A 6 -4.17 11.16 -20.90
CA LEU A 6 -2.86 10.51 -21.09
C LEU A 6 -2.34 10.72 -22.52
N GLU A 7 -3.23 10.70 -23.51
CA GLU A 7 -2.88 10.99 -24.91
C GLU A 7 -2.44 12.44 -25.11
N ASP A 8 -3.14 13.39 -24.50
CA ASP A 8 -2.79 14.81 -24.53
C ASP A 8 -1.42 15.06 -23.89
N LEU A 9 -1.19 14.50 -22.69
CA LEU A 9 0.09 14.58 -21.98
C LEU A 9 1.25 13.99 -22.81
N PHE A 10 1.04 12.84 -23.45
CA PHE A 10 2.05 12.24 -24.31
C PHE A 10 2.40 13.16 -25.50
N ASN A 11 1.39 13.71 -26.16
CA ASN A 11 1.59 14.58 -27.31
C ASN A 11 2.33 15.87 -26.92
N ASP A 12 1.97 16.48 -25.80
CA ASP A 12 2.62 17.69 -25.30
C ASP A 12 4.10 17.44 -24.95
N ILE A 13 4.41 16.30 -24.33
CA ILE A 13 5.80 15.94 -24.00
C ILE A 13 6.64 15.76 -25.26
N VAL A 14 6.12 15.04 -26.27
CA VAL A 14 6.85 14.78 -27.52
C VAL A 14 7.05 16.06 -28.34
N GLN A 15 6.11 17.01 -28.26
CA GLN A 15 6.21 18.28 -28.99
C GLN A 15 7.22 19.25 -28.35
N ASN A 16 7.29 19.30 -27.03
CA ASN A 16 8.07 20.32 -26.31
C ASN A 16 9.43 19.80 -25.79
N TYR A 17 9.64 18.49 -25.73
CA TYR A 17 10.84 17.89 -25.16
C TYR A 17 11.41 16.78 -26.06
N HIS A 18 12.69 16.47 -25.86
CA HIS A 18 13.42 15.45 -26.63
C HIS A 18 13.74 14.19 -25.79
N PHE A 19 12.86 13.82 -24.87
CA PHE A 19 12.99 12.59 -24.11
C PHE A 19 12.69 11.36 -24.98
N GLN A 20 13.37 10.24 -24.70
CA GLN A 20 13.00 8.94 -25.25
C GLN A 20 11.78 8.43 -24.48
N ILE A 21 10.59 8.68 -25.02
CA ILE A 21 9.32 8.34 -24.37
C ILE A 21 8.44 7.49 -25.28
N GLU A 22 7.82 6.48 -24.69
CA GLU A 22 6.80 5.64 -25.32
C GLU A 22 5.46 5.83 -24.60
N LYS A 23 4.35 5.50 -25.26
CA LYS A 23 3.01 5.59 -24.67
C LYS A 23 2.88 4.72 -23.41
N THR A 24 3.61 3.61 -23.36
CA THR A 24 3.66 2.67 -22.21
C THR A 24 4.26 3.31 -20.95
N HIS A 25 5.06 4.37 -21.08
CA HIS A 25 5.64 5.10 -19.95
C HIS A 25 4.62 5.99 -19.25
N ILE A 26 3.50 6.33 -19.90
CA ILE A 26 2.46 7.21 -19.36
C ILE A 26 1.16 6.42 -19.18
N GLN A 27 0.95 5.92 -17.97
CA GLN A 27 -0.23 5.14 -17.63
C GLN A 27 -0.61 5.34 -16.18
N VAL A 28 -1.89 5.10 -15.88
CA VAL A 28 -2.34 5.00 -14.50
C VAL A 28 -2.00 3.61 -13.98
N ILE A 29 -1.14 3.56 -12.97
CA ILE A 29 -0.69 2.30 -12.38
C ILE A 29 -1.74 1.77 -11.39
N PRO A 30 -2.05 0.46 -11.41
CA PRO A 30 -2.83 -0.16 -10.35
C PRO A 30 -2.00 -0.26 -9.07
N GLY A 31 -2.67 -0.37 -7.92
CA GLY A 31 -1.98 -0.50 -6.62
C GLY A 31 -1.03 -1.70 -6.52
N LYS A 32 -1.30 -2.78 -7.28
CA LYS A 32 -0.35 -3.90 -7.39
C LYS A 32 0.99 -3.43 -7.94
N LEU A 33 1.00 -2.65 -9.03
CA LEU A 33 2.25 -2.10 -9.59
C LEU A 33 2.91 -1.10 -8.64
N GLU A 34 2.12 -0.28 -7.93
CA GLU A 34 2.64 0.62 -6.90
C GLU A 34 3.43 -0.15 -5.83
N GLY A 35 2.88 -1.24 -5.30
CA GLY A 35 3.57 -2.11 -4.34
C GLY A 35 4.83 -2.77 -4.91
N ILE A 36 4.78 -3.26 -6.16
CA ILE A 36 5.95 -3.84 -6.85
C ILE A 36 7.05 -2.80 -7.02
N TYR A 37 6.73 -1.61 -7.51
CA TYR A 37 7.71 -0.55 -7.74
C TYR A 37 8.32 -0.03 -6.44
N SER A 38 7.52 0.14 -5.38
CA SER A 38 8.02 0.51 -4.06
C SER A 38 8.97 -0.56 -3.48
N TRP A 39 8.64 -1.84 -3.66
CA TRP A 39 9.52 -2.95 -3.28
C TRP A 39 10.84 -2.96 -4.07
N ILE A 40 10.79 -2.72 -5.39
CA ILE A 40 11.97 -2.61 -6.23
C ILE A 40 12.84 -1.43 -5.77
N ALA A 41 12.24 -0.26 -5.54
CA ALA A 41 12.95 0.95 -5.15
C ALA A 41 13.73 0.78 -3.85
N ILE A 42 13.10 0.25 -2.79
CA ILE A 42 13.79 0.08 -1.50
C ILE A 42 14.92 -0.96 -1.58
N ASN A 43 14.69 -2.07 -2.29
CA ASN A 43 15.70 -3.11 -2.42
C ASN A 43 16.86 -2.70 -3.32
N TYR A 44 16.60 -1.85 -4.33
CA TYR A 44 17.64 -1.22 -5.13
C TYR A 44 18.53 -0.30 -4.29
N VAL A 45 17.93 0.63 -3.53
CA VAL A 45 18.67 1.59 -2.68
C VAL A 45 19.46 0.86 -1.58
N LEU A 46 18.93 -0.24 -1.05
CA LEU A 46 19.60 -1.08 -0.07
C LEU A 46 20.61 -2.07 -0.68
N GLY A 47 20.84 -2.04 -2.00
CA GLY A 47 21.81 -2.90 -2.67
C GLY A 47 21.46 -4.39 -2.68
N ARG A 48 20.18 -4.76 -2.48
CA ARG A 48 19.73 -6.16 -2.36
C ARG A 48 19.73 -6.92 -3.68
N PHE A 49 19.83 -6.20 -4.80
CA PHE A 49 19.95 -6.78 -6.14
C PHE A 49 21.40 -7.01 -6.57
N GLN A 50 22.37 -6.67 -5.74
CA GLN A 50 23.78 -6.96 -6.05
C GLN A 50 24.04 -8.46 -5.86
N SER A 51 24.58 -9.09 -6.90
CA SER A 51 25.14 -10.44 -6.76
C SER A 51 26.53 -10.30 -6.17
N ASN A 52 26.66 -10.60 -4.88
CA ASN A 52 27.98 -10.87 -4.31
C ASN A 52 28.44 -12.21 -4.90
N THR A 53 29.15 -12.17 -6.01
CA THR A 53 29.94 -13.30 -6.50
C THR A 53 31.14 -13.51 -5.58
N THR A 54 30.89 -13.83 -4.31
CA THR A 54 31.83 -14.62 -3.55
C THR A 54 31.44 -16.05 -3.81
N ASP A 55 32.17 -16.72 -4.70
CA ASP A 55 32.07 -18.15 -4.93
C ASP A 55 32.31 -18.88 -3.60
N SER A 56 31.27 -19.11 -2.80
CA SER A 56 31.36 -19.97 -1.63
C SER A 56 31.34 -21.40 -2.15
N ILE A 57 32.54 -21.91 -2.45
CA ILE A 57 32.78 -23.30 -2.78
C ILE A 57 32.58 -24.12 -1.50
N SER A 58 31.40 -24.70 -1.33
CA SER A 58 31.20 -25.77 -0.35
C SER A 58 31.79 -27.06 -0.91
N VAL A 59 33.05 -27.37 -0.56
CA VAL A 59 33.68 -28.65 -0.89
C VAL A 59 33.20 -29.70 0.12
N THR A 60 32.18 -30.48 -0.24
CA THR A 60 31.94 -31.78 0.38
C THR A 60 32.43 -32.86 -0.57
N SER A 61 33.42 -33.63 -0.12
CA SER A 61 34.13 -34.68 -0.85
C SER A 61 33.22 -35.52 -1.76
N GLY A 62 33.37 -35.37 -3.08
CA GLY A 62 32.80 -36.28 -4.08
C GLY A 62 31.45 -35.91 -4.72
N GLN A 63 30.89 -34.73 -4.48
CA GLN A 63 29.62 -34.29 -5.10
C GLN A 63 29.76 -33.02 -5.93
N THR A 64 29.00 -32.96 -7.02
CA THR A 64 28.90 -31.85 -7.98
C THR A 64 28.83 -30.50 -7.28
N ILE A 65 29.78 -29.61 -7.61
CA ILE A 65 29.87 -28.25 -7.05
C ILE A 65 28.63 -27.46 -7.50
N SER A 66 27.63 -27.36 -6.63
CA SER A 66 26.54 -26.39 -6.81
C SER A 66 27.03 -25.06 -6.26
N ILE A 67 27.48 -24.18 -7.16
CA ILE A 67 27.73 -22.78 -6.83
C ILE A 67 26.36 -22.17 -6.51
N SER A 68 25.99 -22.19 -5.23
CA SER A 68 24.81 -21.47 -4.76
C SER A 68 25.17 -19.99 -4.75
N LYS A 69 24.94 -19.31 -5.88
CA LYS A 69 24.97 -17.85 -5.96
C LYS A 69 23.91 -17.32 -5.00
N LYS A 70 24.31 -17.01 -3.76
CA LYS A 70 23.39 -16.56 -2.74
C LYS A 70 23.23 -15.06 -2.86
N ARG A 71 22.08 -14.62 -3.37
CA ARG A 71 21.73 -13.19 -3.35
C ARG A 71 21.38 -12.74 -1.94
N PRO A 72 21.59 -11.45 -1.60
CA PRO A 72 21.13 -10.88 -0.34
C PRO A 72 19.62 -11.09 -0.16
N SER A 73 19.19 -11.33 1.07
CA SER A 73 17.77 -11.27 1.42
C SER A 73 17.21 -9.89 1.14
N THR A 74 16.04 -9.85 0.51
CA THR A 74 15.30 -8.62 0.25
C THR A 74 14.56 -8.17 1.51
N VAL A 75 14.08 -6.93 1.50
CA VAL A 75 13.19 -6.39 2.53
C VAL A 75 11.79 -6.26 1.97
N GLY A 76 10.79 -6.54 2.81
CA GLY A 76 9.39 -6.25 2.51
C GLY A 76 9.08 -4.77 2.71
N ILE A 77 7.93 -4.34 2.18
CA ILE A 77 7.39 -3.00 2.35
C ILE A 77 5.95 -3.04 2.89
N LEU A 78 5.63 -1.99 3.63
CA LEU A 78 4.28 -1.60 4.00
C LEU A 78 4.15 -0.12 3.62
N ASP A 79 3.26 0.18 2.69
CA ASP A 79 3.01 1.54 2.21
C ASP A 79 1.56 1.91 2.51
N MET A 80 1.34 3.07 3.12
CA MET A 80 0.01 3.56 3.45
C MET A 80 -0.18 4.93 2.82
N GLY A 81 -0.77 4.94 1.63
CA GLY A 81 -1.17 6.15 0.93
C GLY A 81 -2.46 6.76 1.49
N GLY A 82 -3.01 7.74 0.78
CA GLY A 82 -4.28 8.36 1.18
C GLY A 82 -5.49 7.45 0.97
N ALA A 83 -5.53 6.72 -0.15
CA ALA A 83 -6.68 5.93 -0.57
C ALA A 83 -6.56 4.43 -0.22
N SER A 84 -5.35 3.88 -0.34
CA SER A 84 -5.07 2.45 -0.15
C SER A 84 -3.83 2.25 0.71
N ALA A 85 -3.67 1.01 1.16
CA ALA A 85 -2.43 0.51 1.74
C ALA A 85 -1.94 -0.69 0.93
N GLN A 86 -0.63 -0.85 0.81
CA GLN A 86 0.02 -1.88 0.04
C GLN A 86 1.01 -2.64 0.92
N ILE A 87 1.11 -3.94 0.69
CA ILE A 87 2.14 -4.80 1.27
C ILE A 87 2.80 -5.56 0.13
N ALA A 88 4.14 -5.60 0.13
CA ALA A 88 4.88 -6.42 -0.82
C ALA A 88 6.13 -7.02 -0.17
N PHE A 89 6.34 -8.31 -0.35
CA PHE A 89 7.53 -9.01 0.14
C PHE A 89 7.82 -10.24 -0.70
N GLU A 90 9.08 -10.64 -0.69
CA GLU A 90 9.54 -11.83 -1.38
C GLU A 90 9.07 -13.11 -0.67
N VAL A 91 8.58 -14.07 -1.46
CA VAL A 91 8.16 -15.39 -0.99
C VAL A 91 9.09 -16.47 -1.50
N SER A 92 9.42 -17.43 -0.64
CA SER A 92 10.25 -18.56 -1.04
C SER A 92 9.49 -19.47 -2.02
N PRO A 93 10.17 -20.10 -3.00
CA PRO A 93 9.53 -20.96 -4.00
C PRO A 93 8.78 -22.17 -3.40
N ASP A 94 9.21 -22.64 -2.23
CA ASP A 94 8.61 -23.75 -1.49
C ASP A 94 7.27 -23.40 -0.82
N ILE A 95 6.91 -22.12 -0.74
CA ILE A 95 5.61 -21.70 -0.19
C ILE A 95 4.57 -21.78 -1.32
N PRO A 96 3.52 -22.62 -1.19
CA PRO A 96 2.46 -22.78 -2.18
C PRO A 96 1.45 -21.62 -2.09
N VAL A 97 1.93 -20.39 -2.28
CA VAL A 97 1.06 -19.23 -2.49
C VAL A 97 0.75 -19.13 -3.97
N GLU A 98 -0.48 -19.45 -4.34
CA GLU A 98 -0.97 -19.25 -5.71
C GLU A 98 -2.09 -18.22 -5.67
N GLY A 99 -2.19 -17.38 -6.70
CA GLY A 99 -3.22 -16.35 -6.77
C GLY A 99 -2.79 -15.10 -7.53
N GLU A 100 -3.72 -14.16 -7.63
CA GLU A 100 -3.51 -12.87 -8.28
C GLU A 100 -2.55 -11.97 -7.48
N GLU A 101 -2.26 -12.30 -6.23
CA GLU A 101 -1.36 -11.58 -5.33
C GLU A 101 0.12 -11.92 -5.56
N ILE A 102 0.43 -12.96 -6.34
CA ILE A 102 1.81 -13.26 -6.72
C ILE A 102 2.20 -12.46 -7.97
N ALA A 103 3.41 -11.93 -7.95
CA ALA A 103 4.08 -11.35 -9.10
C ALA A 103 5.45 -12.01 -9.28
N GLU A 104 5.71 -12.45 -10.51
CA GLU A 104 6.97 -13.05 -10.91
C GLU A 104 7.59 -12.22 -12.03
N PHE A 105 8.85 -11.85 -11.86
CA PHE A 105 9.59 -11.08 -12.85
C PHE A 105 11.10 -11.29 -12.70
N SER A 106 11.84 -10.96 -13.76
CA SER A 106 13.30 -10.89 -13.74
C SER A 106 13.75 -9.44 -13.78
N LEU A 107 14.72 -9.08 -12.92
CA LEU A 107 15.43 -7.80 -13.00
C LEU A 107 16.77 -7.93 -13.74
N GLY A 108 17.13 -9.13 -14.18
CA GLY A 108 18.34 -9.39 -14.95
C GLY A 108 18.18 -8.93 -16.40
N TYR A 109 19.30 -8.63 -17.05
CA TYR A 109 19.31 -8.34 -18.49
C TYR A 109 18.95 -9.58 -19.33
N ASP A 110 19.29 -10.78 -18.83
CA ASP A 110 18.99 -12.07 -19.45
C ASP A 110 18.00 -12.84 -18.56
N GLU A 111 16.87 -13.25 -19.13
CA GLU A 111 15.82 -13.99 -18.44
C GLU A 111 16.28 -15.34 -17.89
N ASN A 112 17.38 -15.89 -18.39
CA ASN A 112 17.96 -17.14 -17.90
C ASN A 112 18.76 -16.97 -16.60
N GLN A 113 18.95 -15.73 -16.13
CA GLN A 113 19.65 -15.47 -14.88
C GLN A 113 18.73 -15.69 -13.67
N GLU A 114 18.65 -16.94 -13.21
CA GLU A 114 17.85 -17.36 -12.04
C GLU A 114 18.07 -16.50 -10.78
N ILE A 115 19.28 -15.96 -10.59
CA ILE A 115 19.62 -15.11 -9.44
C ILE A 115 18.88 -13.76 -9.43
N PHE A 116 18.32 -13.34 -10.56
CA PHE A 116 17.56 -12.09 -10.67
C PHE A 116 16.06 -12.35 -10.90
N LYS A 117 15.61 -13.60 -10.78
CA LYS A 117 14.19 -13.94 -10.73
C LYS A 117 13.67 -13.74 -9.32
N TYR A 118 12.58 -12.98 -9.22
CA TYR A 118 11.91 -12.65 -7.99
C TYR A 118 10.46 -13.10 -8.05
N ARG A 119 10.02 -13.75 -6.99
CA ARG A 119 8.63 -14.10 -6.73
C ARG A 119 8.21 -13.33 -5.50
N ILE A 120 7.30 -12.36 -5.67
CA ILE A 120 6.86 -11.51 -4.57
C ILE A 120 5.35 -11.65 -4.37
N TYR A 121 4.96 -11.72 -3.11
CA TYR A 121 3.59 -11.47 -2.70
C TYR A 121 3.36 -9.97 -2.68
N VAL A 122 2.29 -9.51 -3.31
CA VAL A 122 1.88 -8.12 -3.33
C VAL A 122 0.36 -8.04 -3.30
N THR A 123 -0.17 -7.25 -2.37
CA THR A 123 -1.60 -6.96 -2.34
C THR A 123 -1.87 -5.49 -2.00
N THR A 124 -3.05 -5.02 -2.37
CA THR A 124 -3.52 -3.66 -2.16
C THR A 124 -4.87 -3.68 -1.47
N PHE A 125 -4.95 -2.99 -0.34
CA PHE A 125 -6.16 -2.81 0.44
C PHE A 125 -6.77 -1.44 0.11
N LEU A 126 -7.65 -1.40 -0.88
CA LEU A 126 -8.37 -0.18 -1.24
C LEU A 126 -9.33 0.25 -0.11
N GLY A 127 -9.35 1.54 0.22
CA GLY A 127 -10.14 2.07 1.32
C GLY A 127 -9.49 1.93 2.69
N TYR A 128 -8.24 1.49 2.75
CA TYR A 128 -7.44 1.38 3.98
C TYR A 128 -6.25 2.35 4.01
N GLY A 129 -6.17 3.28 3.07
CA GLY A 129 -5.26 4.42 3.17
C GLY A 129 -5.67 5.38 4.29
N ALA A 130 -4.76 6.26 4.70
CA ALA A 130 -4.92 7.14 5.85
C ALA A 130 -6.18 8.04 5.76
N ASN A 131 -6.43 8.64 4.58
CA ASN A 131 -7.61 9.51 4.39
C ASN A 131 -8.90 8.70 4.43
N LYS A 132 -8.90 7.49 3.85
CA LYS A 132 -10.05 6.59 3.87
C LYS A 132 -10.32 6.03 5.26
N ALA A 133 -9.29 5.75 6.05
CA ALA A 133 -9.44 5.39 7.45
C ALA A 133 -10.07 6.54 8.25
N PHE A 134 -9.61 7.77 8.03
CA PHE A 134 -10.18 8.96 8.64
C PHE A 134 -11.66 9.18 8.26
N GLU A 135 -11.99 9.11 6.97
CA GLU A 135 -13.39 9.20 6.48
C GLU A 135 -14.28 8.15 7.15
N LYS A 136 -13.84 6.88 7.18
CA LYS A 136 -14.57 5.78 7.83
C LYS A 136 -14.78 6.01 9.32
N TYR A 137 -13.77 6.53 10.02
CA TYR A 137 -13.88 6.86 11.43
C TYR A 137 -14.93 7.96 11.67
N ILE A 138 -14.85 9.07 10.93
CA ILE A 138 -15.82 10.18 11.04
C ILE A 138 -17.24 9.71 10.72
N ASP A 139 -17.43 8.97 9.62
CA ASP A 139 -18.74 8.45 9.26
C ASP A 139 -19.28 7.46 10.31
N ARG A 140 -18.42 6.67 10.95
CA ARG A 140 -18.82 5.75 12.03
C ARG A 140 -19.33 6.49 13.26
N ILE A 141 -18.58 7.44 13.79
CA ILE A 141 -18.97 8.18 15.00
C ILE A 141 -20.22 9.02 14.75
N ILE A 142 -20.34 9.64 13.57
CA ILE A 142 -21.55 10.35 13.15
C ILE A 142 -22.74 9.39 13.06
N SER A 143 -22.56 8.21 12.47
CA SER A 143 -23.63 7.21 12.33
C SER A 143 -24.13 6.70 13.68
N ILE A 144 -23.24 6.54 14.67
CA ILE A 144 -23.61 6.17 16.04
C ILE A 144 -24.42 7.30 16.68
N ALA A 145 -23.91 8.54 16.61
CA ALA A 145 -24.57 9.70 17.20
C ALA A 145 -25.94 9.99 16.59
N LEU A 146 -26.11 9.78 15.28
CA LEU A 146 -27.40 9.90 14.60
C LEU A 146 -28.42 8.84 15.06
N LYS A 147 -27.97 7.63 15.41
CA LYS A 147 -28.83 6.56 15.90
C LYS A 147 -29.24 6.75 17.36
N SER A 148 -28.38 7.34 18.18
CA SER A 148 -28.66 7.61 19.60
C SER A 148 -29.42 8.92 19.83
N SER A 149 -29.34 9.88 18.90
CA SER A 149 -29.99 11.18 19.02
C SER A 149 -31.51 11.11 18.78
N PRO A 150 -32.33 11.87 19.54
CA PRO A 150 -33.75 12.06 19.24
C PRO A 150 -33.99 12.59 17.81
N SER A 151 -35.11 12.17 17.21
CA SER A 151 -35.49 12.57 15.84
C SER A 151 -35.58 14.09 15.68
N ASN A 152 -36.04 14.81 16.71
CA ASN A 152 -36.26 16.26 16.68
C ASN A 152 -34.99 17.11 16.87
N SER A 153 -33.84 16.51 17.20
CA SER A 153 -32.60 17.26 17.39
C SER A 153 -32.09 17.79 16.05
N THR A 154 -31.94 19.11 15.94
CA THR A 154 -31.32 19.79 14.79
C THR A 154 -29.80 19.89 14.95
N HIS A 155 -29.30 19.72 16.17
CA HIS A 155 -27.89 19.77 16.52
C HIS A 155 -27.48 18.55 17.34
N ILE A 156 -26.31 17.98 17.04
CA ILE A 156 -25.72 16.83 17.73
C ILE A 156 -24.28 17.18 18.09
N LEU A 157 -23.90 16.99 19.35
CA LEU A 157 -22.54 17.14 19.83
C LEU A 157 -21.93 15.76 20.05
N ILE A 158 -20.73 15.55 19.53
CA ILE A 158 -19.84 14.42 19.82
C ILE A 158 -18.62 15.02 20.51
N ASP A 159 -18.48 14.83 21.81
CA ASP A 159 -17.42 15.45 22.63
C ASP A 159 -16.32 14.49 23.08
N ASP A 160 -16.39 13.23 22.65
CA ASP A 160 -15.51 12.13 23.01
C ASP A 160 -14.76 11.55 21.79
N ALA A 161 -14.49 12.36 20.77
CA ALA A 161 -13.79 11.89 19.57
C ALA A 161 -12.30 11.62 19.86
N ASP A 162 -12.02 10.41 20.31
CA ASP A 162 -10.73 9.88 20.73
C ASP A 162 -9.60 9.96 19.69
N CYS A 163 -9.88 9.74 18.42
CA CYS A 163 -8.87 9.81 17.35
C CYS A 163 -8.56 11.23 16.89
N LEU A 164 -9.26 12.25 17.40
CA LEU A 164 -9.01 13.65 17.06
C LEU A 164 -8.19 14.32 18.17
N PRO A 165 -7.26 15.23 17.84
CA PRO A 165 -6.47 15.92 18.85
C PRO A 165 -7.34 16.67 19.87
N HIS A 166 -6.91 16.69 21.14
CA HIS A 166 -7.63 17.42 22.19
C HIS A 166 -7.85 18.89 21.80
N GLY A 167 -9.10 19.35 21.90
CA GLY A 167 -9.49 20.72 21.55
C GLY A 167 -9.73 20.98 20.05
N TYR A 168 -9.46 20.00 19.18
CA TYR A 168 -9.88 20.06 17.79
C TYR A 168 -11.41 20.16 17.72
N THR A 169 -11.95 21.02 16.86
CA THR A 169 -13.39 21.15 16.65
C THR A 169 -13.70 21.17 15.16
N ALA A 170 -14.66 20.36 14.73
CA ALA A 170 -15.14 20.32 13.36
C ALA A 170 -16.67 20.27 13.30
N ASN A 171 -17.24 20.92 12.29
CA ASN A 171 -18.68 20.94 12.05
C ASN A 171 -19.00 20.20 10.75
N TYR A 172 -19.99 19.31 10.81
CA TYR A 172 -20.50 18.54 9.69
C TYR A 172 -21.99 18.76 9.52
N THR A 173 -22.49 18.61 8.29
CA THR A 173 -23.92 18.61 8.00
C THR A 173 -24.31 17.29 7.37
N ARG A 174 -25.27 16.58 7.98
CA ARG A 174 -25.83 15.31 7.50
C ARG A 174 -27.32 15.28 7.77
N TYR A 175 -28.13 14.92 6.78
CA TYR A 175 -29.60 14.82 6.92
C TYR A 175 -30.27 16.05 7.54
N ASN A 176 -29.85 17.26 7.15
CA ASN A 176 -30.29 18.55 7.71
C ASN A 176 -30.04 18.73 9.22
N LYS A 177 -29.15 17.93 9.82
CA LYS A 177 -28.67 18.10 11.19
C LYS A 177 -27.24 18.64 11.16
N THR A 178 -26.95 19.56 12.09
CA THR A 178 -25.60 20.07 12.33
C THR A 178 -24.93 19.19 13.38
N ILE A 179 -23.76 18.65 13.07
CA ILE A 179 -23.00 17.80 13.99
C ILE A 179 -21.69 18.52 14.31
N THR A 180 -21.47 18.81 15.59
CA THR A 180 -20.20 19.33 16.08
C THR A 180 -19.41 18.20 16.73
N ILE A 181 -18.17 18.02 16.31
CA ILE A 181 -17.26 17.02 16.84
C ILE A 181 -16.13 17.74 17.57
N LYS A 182 -15.84 17.35 18.81
CA LYS A 182 -14.69 17.78 19.58
C LYS A 182 -13.75 16.61 19.83
N GLY A 183 -12.46 16.85 19.62
CA GLY A 183 -11.42 15.85 19.87
C GLY A 183 -11.03 15.75 21.33
N GLU A 184 -10.84 14.51 21.78
CA GLU A 184 -10.39 14.15 23.13
C GLU A 184 -8.90 13.77 23.15
N GLY A 185 -8.40 13.14 22.07
CA GLY A 185 -7.00 12.79 21.93
C GLY A 185 -6.55 11.55 22.72
N ASP A 186 -7.44 10.57 22.92
CA ASP A 186 -7.11 9.28 23.54
C ASP A 186 -6.65 8.26 22.49
N PHE A 187 -5.33 8.12 22.36
CA PHE A 187 -4.71 7.15 21.44
C PHE A 187 -5.13 5.70 21.71
N HIS A 188 -5.28 5.30 22.98
CA HIS A 188 -5.55 3.90 23.32
C HIS A 188 -6.98 3.50 22.96
N SER A 189 -7.94 4.38 23.25
CA SER A 189 -9.33 4.21 22.83
C SER A 189 -9.46 4.28 21.31
N CYS A 190 -8.79 5.26 20.69
CA CYS A 190 -8.75 5.40 19.23
C CYS A 190 -8.28 4.12 18.54
N ALA A 191 -7.15 3.55 18.99
CA ALA A 191 -6.61 2.32 18.42
C ALA A 191 -7.61 1.16 18.50
N LYS A 192 -8.32 0.99 19.64
CA LYS A 192 -9.36 -0.03 19.79
C LYS A 192 -10.52 0.20 18.83
N HIS A 193 -10.99 1.43 18.70
CA HIS A 193 -12.07 1.76 17.77
C HIS A 193 -11.67 1.55 16.31
N LEU A 194 -10.48 1.97 15.90
CA LEU A 194 -9.98 1.78 14.53
C LEU A 194 -9.86 0.31 14.16
N VAL A 195 -9.47 -0.59 15.08
CA VAL A 195 -9.44 -2.03 14.82
C VAL A 195 -10.82 -2.58 14.40
N THR A 196 -11.91 -2.05 14.97
CA THR A 196 -13.27 -2.47 14.58
C THR A 196 -13.64 -2.05 13.15
N LEU A 197 -12.92 -1.08 12.57
CA LEU A 197 -13.11 -0.61 11.19
C LEU A 197 -12.31 -1.43 10.18
N LEU A 198 -11.44 -2.34 10.63
CA LEU A 198 -10.57 -3.11 9.76
C LEU A 198 -11.26 -4.30 9.06
N ASN A 199 -12.58 -4.47 9.23
CA ASN A 199 -13.37 -5.59 8.67
C ASN A 199 -12.64 -6.93 8.79
N LEU A 200 -12.02 -7.17 9.95
CA LEU A 200 -11.32 -8.42 10.21
C LEU A 200 -12.37 -9.52 10.25
N ASN A 201 -12.34 -10.43 9.27
CA ASN A 201 -13.08 -11.67 9.38
C ASN A 201 -12.46 -12.45 10.54
N THR A 202 -13.14 -12.49 11.68
CA THR A 202 -12.86 -13.47 12.73
C THR A 202 -13.28 -14.83 12.18
N THR A 203 -12.34 -15.53 11.55
CA THR A 203 -12.40 -16.99 11.40
C THR A 203 -12.10 -17.64 12.72
#